data_AF-A0A4P7ZD37-F1
#
_entry.id   AF-A0A4P7ZD37-F1
#
_cell.length_a   1.000
_cell.length_b   1.000
_cell.length_c   1.000
_cell.angle_alpha   90.00
_cell.angle_beta   90.00
_cell.angle_gamma   90.00
#
_symmetry.space_group_name_H-M   'P 1'
#
loop_
_entity.id
_entity.type
_entity.pdbx_description
1 polymer ?
#
loop_
_entity_poly.entity_id
_entity_poly.type
_entity_poly.pdbx_seq_one_letter_code
_entity_poly.pdbx_strand_id
1 'polypeptide(L)'
;MSIDRSELERLLADRPAGNRSAMQAVRESYADIGLMRERGLSWAEISDLLAKLGVTARDNQPISPVTLRSAFFLVGNEGRGEAADDHAGGSVMPAETLAAVHEAALSAGLNDAEEDEAADSDAEAVDEAPVSASEPEPVAEAVEEAAQDAVADTVAVDEPVMEEPEPAGSEPDVAASAPQADETEPASPAPEDLLAPAIPIAEDGPAEEGSADDSVTQDASSDSKISRPEPQPASNQTPAAAARDTGSPASPPVPPTTTQDESTNAYWKGDRMLGTIFVLNDRGGVGKTLLSHHLMATAMLEGLQLKVVEYEVNERLARLFGPDVVEHRRITQDFMNMMGSGDGFYEFWDLIGPELQRGGRLYDFGGNISQWFFNWAEVSGFDYYVGDGERLTFMVPVTVDLASLSTGMTTLERVATIAPKAKRVLVENGFSGPFSQLEDSQYARRKAEMVEREGLQVISMQPCTAPAWARLTGHRLDQVATMTREDLVKLGMTPPVASRSLIIIHEWLRNMRQALSPYLHDAFRQTPATAKAR
;
A
#
# COMPACT_ATOMS: atom_id res chain seq x y z
N MET A 1 -40.43 -11.19 6.37
CA MET A 1 -41.52 -10.52 7.10
C MET A 1 -41.24 -9.03 7.06
N SER A 2 -42.20 -8.18 6.67
CA SER A 2 -42.02 -6.72 6.75
C SER A 2 -42.28 -6.25 8.19
N ILE A 3 -41.45 -5.33 8.69
CA ILE A 3 -41.73 -4.60 9.93
C ILE A 3 -42.97 -3.73 9.68
N ASP A 4 -43.92 -3.67 10.62
CA ASP A 4 -44.95 -2.64 10.53
C ASP A 4 -44.34 -1.29 10.90
N ARG A 5 -44.68 -0.26 10.12
CA ARG A 5 -44.13 1.09 10.27
C ARG A 5 -44.40 1.66 11.67
N SER A 6 -45.54 1.30 12.27
CA SER A 6 -45.91 1.69 13.64
C SER A 6 -44.97 1.13 14.71
N GLU A 7 -44.38 -0.05 14.49
CA GLU A 7 -43.46 -0.72 15.41
C GLU A 7 -42.08 -0.05 15.37
N LEU A 8 -41.61 0.32 14.17
CA LEU A 8 -40.35 1.04 13.99
C LEU A 8 -40.40 2.48 14.52
N GLU A 9 -41.50 3.20 14.26
CA GLU A 9 -41.71 4.55 14.78
C GLU A 9 -41.83 4.53 16.33
N ARG A 10 -42.38 3.47 16.93
CA ARG A 10 -42.44 3.29 18.39
C ARG A 10 -41.08 2.99 19.04
N LEU A 11 -40.20 2.21 18.41
CA LEU A 11 -38.89 1.85 18.98
C LEU A 11 -37.92 3.02 19.14
N LEU A 12 -38.18 4.15 18.46
CA LEU A 12 -37.26 5.28 18.37
C LEU A 12 -37.81 6.59 18.95
N ALA A 13 -39.09 6.62 19.33
CA ALA A 13 -39.78 7.83 19.81
C ALA A 13 -39.21 8.45 21.10
N ASP A 14 -38.55 7.65 21.95
CA ASP A 14 -38.03 8.09 23.26
C ASP A 14 -36.58 8.62 23.22
N ARG A 15 -35.92 8.71 22.05
CA ARG A 15 -34.52 9.17 21.95
C ARG A 15 -34.41 10.71 21.79
N PRO A 16 -33.50 11.39 22.53
CA PRO A 16 -33.42 12.85 22.52
C PRO A 16 -32.78 13.41 21.24
N ALA A 17 -33.58 14.14 20.45
CA ALA A 17 -33.13 14.81 19.23
C ALA A 17 -32.14 15.96 19.52
N GLY A 18 -31.05 16.04 18.76
CA GLY A 18 -30.05 17.10 18.86
C GLY A 18 -28.85 16.90 17.94
N ASN A 19 -28.05 17.96 17.76
CA ASN A 19 -26.84 17.94 16.93
C ASN A 19 -25.83 16.89 17.45
N ARG A 20 -25.58 15.85 16.65
CA ARG A 20 -24.70 14.72 16.98
C ARG A 20 -23.67 14.47 15.88
N SER A 21 -22.55 13.84 16.23
CA SER A 21 -21.66 13.26 15.22
C SER A 21 -22.31 12.01 14.63
N ALA A 22 -21.96 11.67 13.38
CA ALA A 22 -22.45 10.43 12.76
C ALA A 22 -22.06 9.18 13.56
N MET A 23 -20.87 9.16 14.16
CA MET A 23 -20.44 8.09 15.08
C MET A 23 -21.37 7.94 16.28
N GLN A 24 -21.73 9.04 16.96
CA GLN A 24 -22.61 8.99 18.12
C GLN A 24 -24.05 8.58 17.74
N ALA A 25 -24.58 9.13 16.65
CA ALA A 25 -25.90 8.78 16.14
C ALA A 25 -26.01 7.29 15.74
N VAL A 26 -24.93 6.72 15.17
CA VAL A 26 -24.83 5.30 14.84
C VAL A 26 -24.62 4.43 16.08
N ARG A 27 -23.79 4.85 17.05
CA ARG A 27 -23.57 4.10 18.31
C ARG A 27 -24.86 3.94 19.10
N GLU A 28 -25.66 4.99 19.21
CA GLU A 28 -26.98 4.93 19.85
C GLU A 28 -28.05 4.15 19.06
N SER A 29 -27.83 3.90 17.77
CA SER A 29 -28.78 3.21 16.87
C SER A 29 -28.22 1.88 16.33
N TYR A 30 -27.15 1.36 16.94
CA TYR A 30 -26.34 0.30 16.32
C TYR A 30 -27.12 -1.01 16.14
N ALA A 31 -27.86 -1.44 17.16
CA ALA A 31 -28.72 -2.62 17.08
C ALA A 31 -29.84 -2.45 16.04
N ASP A 32 -30.43 -1.26 15.93
CA ASP A 32 -31.51 -0.97 14.97
C ASP A 32 -30.98 -1.02 13.52
N ILE A 33 -29.80 -0.45 13.28
CA ILE A 33 -29.12 -0.48 11.97
C ILE A 33 -28.71 -1.92 11.60
N GLY A 34 -28.20 -2.70 12.57
CA GLY A 34 -27.90 -4.12 12.38
C GLY A 34 -29.13 -4.91 11.95
N LEU A 35 -30.24 -4.77 12.68
CA LEU A 35 -31.51 -5.42 12.39
C LEU A 35 -32.11 -5.01 11.02
N MET A 36 -31.92 -3.77 10.59
CA MET A 36 -32.28 -3.33 9.23
C MET A 36 -31.39 -3.98 8.16
N ARG A 37 -30.07 -4.10 8.40
CA ARG A 37 -29.14 -4.77 7.50
C ARG A 37 -29.41 -6.27 7.36
N GLU A 38 -29.70 -6.95 8.46
CA GLU A 38 -30.14 -8.37 8.48
C GLU A 38 -31.45 -8.58 7.71
N ARG A 39 -32.36 -7.60 7.77
CA ARG A 39 -33.62 -7.60 7.00
C ARG A 39 -33.46 -7.12 5.56
N GLY A 40 -32.22 -6.96 5.09
CA GLY A 40 -31.86 -6.74 3.69
C GLY A 40 -31.85 -5.28 3.21
N LEU A 41 -32.15 -4.30 4.07
CA LEU A 41 -32.23 -2.89 3.65
C LEU A 41 -30.86 -2.35 3.22
N SER A 42 -30.84 -1.58 2.13
CA SER A 42 -29.65 -0.88 1.66
C SER A 42 -29.27 0.28 2.58
N TRP A 43 -27.99 0.70 2.52
CA TRP A 43 -27.52 1.87 3.27
C TRP A 43 -28.24 3.17 2.90
N ALA A 44 -28.83 3.25 1.69
CA ALA A 44 -29.68 4.36 1.29
C ALA A 44 -31.01 4.35 2.05
N GLU A 45 -31.72 3.22 2.06
CA GLU A 45 -33.00 3.08 2.79
C GLU A 45 -32.84 3.28 4.29
N ILE A 46 -31.74 2.80 4.88
CA ILE A 46 -31.45 3.01 6.32
C ILE A 46 -31.14 4.49 6.59
N SER A 47 -30.33 5.17 5.77
CA SER A 47 -30.11 6.62 5.85
C SER A 47 -31.43 7.39 5.80
N ASP A 48 -32.28 7.04 4.85
CA ASP A 48 -33.59 7.64 4.64
C ASP A 48 -34.55 7.43 5.81
N LEU A 49 -34.54 6.24 6.42
CA LEU A 49 -35.33 5.94 7.62
C LEU A 49 -34.81 6.73 8.82
N LEU A 50 -33.50 6.67 9.10
CA LEU A 50 -32.88 7.41 10.20
C LEU A 50 -33.16 8.92 10.10
N ALA A 51 -33.07 9.51 8.91
CA ALA A 51 -33.41 10.92 8.69
C ALA A 51 -34.90 11.22 8.95
N LYS A 52 -35.83 10.36 8.53
CA LYS A 52 -37.28 10.48 8.83
C LYS A 52 -37.59 10.33 10.32
N LEU A 53 -36.73 9.64 11.05
CA LEU A 53 -36.79 9.38 12.49
C LEU A 53 -35.95 10.40 13.31
N GLY A 54 -35.45 11.47 12.69
CA GLY A 54 -34.70 12.55 13.35
C GLY A 54 -33.25 12.23 13.71
N VAL A 55 -32.75 11.04 13.33
CA VAL A 55 -31.36 10.62 13.54
C VAL A 55 -30.49 11.19 12.42
N THR A 56 -30.05 12.43 12.60
CA THR A 56 -29.28 13.21 11.64
C THR A 56 -27.82 13.41 12.08
N ALA A 57 -26.98 13.81 11.12
CA ALA A 57 -25.67 14.37 11.41
C ALA A 57 -25.80 15.81 11.96
N ARG A 58 -24.64 16.46 12.15
CA ARG A 58 -24.54 17.90 12.43
C ARG A 58 -25.37 18.72 11.42
N ASP A 59 -25.98 19.79 11.90
CA ASP A 59 -26.76 20.76 11.12
C ASP A 59 -28.03 20.14 10.48
N ASN A 60 -28.61 19.14 11.16
CA ASN A 60 -29.81 18.37 10.79
C ASN A 60 -29.76 17.71 9.39
N GLN A 61 -28.57 17.46 8.84
CA GLN A 61 -28.42 16.77 7.56
C GLN A 61 -28.59 15.25 7.70
N PRO A 62 -29.22 14.54 6.74
CA PRO A 62 -29.20 13.08 6.69
C PRO A 62 -27.76 12.53 6.75
N ILE A 63 -27.53 11.48 7.54
CA ILE A 63 -26.22 10.81 7.59
C ILE A 63 -26.03 10.08 6.26
N SER A 64 -25.14 10.57 5.39
CA SER A 64 -24.99 10.01 4.03
C SER A 64 -24.77 8.48 4.07
N PRO A 65 -25.27 7.71 3.09
CA PRO A 65 -25.16 6.23 3.11
C PRO A 65 -23.72 5.72 3.25
N VAL A 66 -22.74 6.45 2.72
CA VAL A 66 -21.31 6.15 2.86
C VAL A 66 -20.82 6.44 4.27
N THR A 67 -21.14 7.62 4.82
CA THR A 67 -20.82 8.00 6.21
C THR A 67 -21.44 7.05 7.22
N LEU A 68 -22.70 6.67 7.00
CA LEU A 68 -23.47 5.73 7.82
C LEU A 68 -22.82 4.33 7.82
N ARG A 69 -22.48 3.80 6.64
CA ARG A 69 -21.74 2.53 6.51
C ARG A 69 -20.41 2.60 7.25
N SER A 70 -19.59 3.61 7.00
CA SER A 70 -18.26 3.75 7.64
C SER A 70 -18.35 3.87 9.16
N ALA A 71 -19.27 4.68 9.67
CA ALA A 71 -19.50 4.81 11.11
C ALA A 71 -19.97 3.49 11.75
N PHE A 72 -20.84 2.72 11.07
CA PHE A 72 -21.29 1.42 11.55
C PHE A 72 -20.14 0.40 11.64
N PHE A 73 -19.28 0.32 10.62
CA PHE A 73 -18.10 -0.56 10.68
C PHE A 73 -17.09 -0.14 11.76
N LEU A 74 -16.93 1.16 12.03
CA LEU A 74 -16.06 1.64 13.11
C LEU A 74 -16.63 1.28 14.49
N VAL A 75 -17.90 1.61 14.77
CA VAL A 75 -18.57 1.26 16.04
C VAL A 75 -18.61 -0.26 16.27
N GLY A 76 -18.83 -1.05 15.21
CA GLY A 76 -18.82 -2.50 15.29
C GLY A 76 -17.46 -3.12 15.63
N ASN A 77 -16.36 -2.40 15.37
CA ASN A 77 -15.03 -2.79 15.80
C ASN A 77 -14.73 -2.33 17.24
N GLU A 78 -15.24 -1.18 17.68
CA GLU A 78 -15.15 -0.72 19.09
C GLU A 78 -15.76 -1.78 20.03
N GLY A 79 -17.02 -2.17 19.80
CA GLY A 79 -17.73 -3.12 20.68
C GLY A 79 -17.19 -4.56 20.66
N ARG A 80 -16.29 -4.90 19.72
CA ARG A 80 -15.58 -6.20 19.72
C ARG A 80 -14.36 -6.22 20.63
N GLY A 81 -13.86 -5.05 21.07
CA GLY A 81 -12.79 -4.98 22.08
C GLY A 81 -13.29 -5.29 23.49
N GLU A 82 -14.48 -4.78 23.85
CA GLU A 82 -15.00 -4.87 25.22
C GLU A 82 -15.60 -6.25 25.58
N ALA A 83 -16.08 -7.00 24.59
CA ALA A 83 -16.79 -8.28 24.81
C ALA A 83 -15.87 -9.52 24.94
N ALA A 84 -14.55 -9.34 25.01
CA ALA A 84 -13.56 -10.42 24.99
C ALA A 84 -12.69 -10.52 26.27
N ASP A 85 -12.86 -9.61 27.23
CA ASP A 85 -11.82 -9.27 28.23
C ASP A 85 -12.12 -9.80 29.66
N ASP A 86 -13.03 -10.77 29.80
CA ASP A 86 -13.48 -11.29 31.11
C ASP A 86 -12.46 -12.26 31.77
N HIS A 87 -11.35 -12.58 31.08
CA HIS A 87 -10.21 -13.35 31.62
C HIS A 87 -8.86 -12.69 31.28
N ALA A 88 -8.13 -12.31 32.34
CA ALA A 88 -6.72 -11.89 32.37
C ALA A 88 -6.34 -10.43 32.00
N GLY A 89 -6.80 -9.48 32.83
CA GLY A 89 -5.90 -8.42 33.32
C GLY A 89 -5.65 -7.20 32.42
N GLY A 90 -6.69 -6.68 31.75
CA GLY A 90 -6.63 -5.43 30.99
C GLY A 90 -6.14 -4.23 31.82
N SER A 91 -5.11 -3.53 31.29
CA SER A 91 -4.50 -2.37 31.96
C SER A 91 -5.33 -1.10 31.74
N VAL A 92 -5.94 -0.58 32.81
CA VAL A 92 -6.41 0.81 32.84
C VAL A 92 -5.18 1.73 32.86
N MET A 93 -5.07 2.62 31.87
CA MET A 93 -4.01 3.63 31.84
C MET A 93 -4.04 4.51 33.10
N PRO A 94 -2.92 4.70 33.81
CA PRO A 94 -2.86 5.61 34.95
C PRO A 94 -3.33 7.02 34.59
N ALA A 95 -4.08 7.67 35.48
CA ALA A 95 -4.55 9.03 35.27
C ALA A 95 -3.40 10.03 35.03
N GLU A 96 -2.23 9.76 35.63
CA GLU A 96 -0.98 10.49 35.41
C GLU A 96 -0.50 10.45 33.95
N THR A 97 -0.70 9.32 33.25
CA THR A 97 -0.35 9.18 31.83
C THR A 97 -1.28 10.01 30.94
N LEU A 98 -2.58 10.07 31.27
CA LEU A 98 -3.52 10.97 30.59
C LEU A 98 -3.22 12.45 30.86
N ALA A 99 -2.83 12.79 32.09
CA ALA A 99 -2.40 14.14 32.45
C ALA A 99 -1.15 14.57 31.67
N ALA A 100 -0.10 13.74 31.64
CA ALA A 100 1.15 14.01 30.93
C ALA A 100 0.94 14.16 29.40
N VAL A 101 0.06 13.36 28.79
CA VAL A 101 -0.30 13.51 27.36
C VAL A 101 -1.05 14.82 27.10
N HIS A 102 -1.96 15.22 28.01
CA HIS A 102 -2.67 16.49 27.90
C HIS A 102 -1.75 17.71 28.09
N GLU A 103 -0.80 17.64 29.02
CA GLU A 103 0.22 18.67 29.25
C GLU A 103 1.16 18.81 28.05
N ALA A 104 1.68 17.70 27.51
CA ALA A 104 2.51 17.71 26.31
C ALA A 104 1.78 18.30 25.09
N ALA A 105 0.48 18.03 24.93
CA ALA A 105 -0.35 18.60 23.87
C ALA A 105 -0.53 20.12 24.00
N LEU A 106 -0.58 20.67 25.22
CA LEU A 106 -0.64 22.11 25.45
C LEU A 106 0.71 22.79 25.20
N SER A 107 1.83 22.17 25.65
CA SER A 107 3.18 22.69 25.40
C SER A 107 3.52 22.75 23.90
N ALA A 108 3.05 21.79 23.11
CA ALA A 108 3.26 21.77 21.66
C ALA A 108 2.56 22.94 20.92
N GLY A 109 1.51 23.52 21.49
CA GLY A 109 0.73 24.59 20.87
C GLY A 109 1.26 26.01 21.08
N LEU A 110 2.40 26.19 21.77
CA LEU A 110 2.93 27.51 22.16
C LEU A 110 4.19 27.93 21.39
N ASN A 111 4.89 27.02 20.72
CA ASN A 111 6.19 27.32 20.08
C ASN A 111 6.08 27.94 18.67
N ASP A 112 4.94 27.84 17.99
CA ASP A 112 4.74 28.33 16.62
C ASP A 112 4.33 29.83 16.56
N ALA A 113 4.62 30.62 17.61
CA ALA A 113 4.01 31.95 17.82
C ALA A 113 4.99 33.15 17.87
N GLU A 114 6.32 32.95 17.87
CA GLU A 114 7.29 34.03 18.15
C GLU A 114 8.37 34.30 17.06
N GLU A 115 8.39 33.58 15.93
CA GLU A 115 9.45 33.76 14.89
C GLU A 115 9.09 34.68 13.70
N ASP A 116 7.91 35.32 13.67
CA ASP A 116 7.36 35.98 12.45
C ASP A 116 7.22 37.53 12.54
N GLU A 117 7.99 38.23 13.39
CA GLU A 117 8.17 39.70 13.33
C GLU A 117 9.64 40.14 13.55
N ALA A 118 10.35 40.53 12.48
CA ALA A 118 11.32 41.65 12.42
C ALA A 118 12.12 41.68 11.10
N ALA A 119 11.63 42.38 10.06
CA ALA A 119 12.35 42.48 8.78
C ALA A 119 12.08 43.77 7.97
N ASP A 120 12.02 44.95 8.61
CA ASP A 120 12.14 46.23 7.87
C ASP A 120 12.67 47.40 8.73
N SER A 121 13.48 48.26 8.10
CA SER A 121 13.91 49.66 8.42
C SER A 121 15.42 49.95 8.47
N ASP A 122 15.90 50.65 7.42
CA ASP A 122 17.12 51.48 7.44
C ASP A 122 16.81 52.87 8.04
N ALA A 123 17.62 53.34 8.99
CA ALA A 123 17.65 54.75 9.45
C ALA A 123 18.99 55.12 10.13
N GLU A 124 19.35 56.42 10.12
CA GLU A 124 20.70 56.90 10.49
C GLU A 124 20.87 57.39 11.95
N ALA A 125 22.02 56.99 12.55
CA ALA A 125 22.98 57.83 13.28
C ALA A 125 22.74 58.35 14.73
N VAL A 126 23.87 58.84 15.29
CA VAL A 126 24.10 59.68 16.50
C VAL A 126 24.27 58.97 17.87
N ASP A 127 25.53 58.58 18.12
CA ASP A 127 26.40 59.03 19.23
C ASP A 127 25.78 59.45 20.59
N GLU A 128 26.02 58.66 21.66
CA GLU A 128 26.77 59.10 22.86
C GLU A 128 27.04 57.93 23.85
N ALA A 129 28.00 58.13 24.77
CA ALA A 129 28.34 57.25 25.90
C ALA A 129 28.97 58.11 27.04
N PRO A 130 29.21 57.62 28.28
CA PRO A 130 28.96 56.29 28.88
C PRO A 130 28.19 56.40 30.24
N VAL A 131 28.21 55.35 31.10
CA VAL A 131 28.60 55.43 32.55
C VAL A 131 28.43 54.08 33.32
N SER A 132 29.42 53.78 34.16
CA SER A 132 29.57 52.87 35.33
C SER A 132 28.51 51.81 35.73
N ALA A 133 28.96 50.54 35.71
CA ALA A 133 29.13 49.58 36.83
C ALA A 133 28.05 49.37 37.94
N SER A 134 27.77 48.10 38.26
CA SER A 134 28.08 47.44 39.57
C SER A 134 27.78 45.92 39.58
N GLU A 135 28.63 45.12 40.24
CA GLU A 135 28.32 43.77 40.77
C GLU A 135 27.58 43.91 42.13
N PRO A 136 26.84 42.88 42.64
CA PRO A 136 27.47 41.81 43.43
C PRO A 136 26.82 40.40 43.36
N GLU A 137 27.41 39.49 44.13
CA GLU A 137 27.14 38.04 44.31
C GLU A 137 25.77 37.63 44.94
N PRO A 138 25.40 36.33 44.86
CA PRO A 138 24.13 35.80 45.39
C PRO A 138 24.13 35.53 46.91
N VAL A 139 22.93 35.35 47.46
CA VAL A 139 22.70 34.90 48.85
C VAL A 139 21.88 33.61 48.84
N ALA A 140 22.21 32.68 49.74
CA ALA A 140 21.45 31.45 49.99
C ALA A 140 20.86 31.48 51.41
N GLU A 141 19.65 30.94 51.58
CA GLU A 141 19.04 30.68 52.88
C GLU A 141 18.23 29.37 52.84
N ALA A 142 17.99 28.79 54.01
CA ALA A 142 17.32 27.49 54.22
C ALA A 142 16.31 27.62 55.38
N VAL A 143 15.97 26.51 56.07
CA VAL A 143 15.18 26.46 57.35
C VAL A 143 13.65 26.63 57.16
N GLU A 144 12.72 25.88 57.77
CA GLU A 144 12.73 24.55 58.46
C GLU A 144 11.29 23.95 58.53
N GLU A 145 11.21 22.70 59.01
CA GLU A 145 10.09 21.94 59.64
C GLU A 145 8.60 22.37 59.56
N ALA A 146 7.73 21.40 59.21
CA ALA A 146 6.66 20.84 60.09
C ALA A 146 5.86 19.73 59.36
N ALA A 147 5.07 18.84 60.00
CA ALA A 147 5.22 17.93 61.15
C ALA A 147 3.86 17.23 61.41
N GLN A 148 3.84 15.95 61.82
CA GLN A 148 2.63 15.15 62.22
C GLN A 148 1.63 14.86 61.07
N ASP A 149 0.85 13.78 61.00
CA ASP A 149 0.58 12.59 61.86
C ASP A 149 0.30 11.35 60.93
N ALA A 150 -0.08 10.14 61.37
CA ALA A 150 0.50 9.18 62.32
C ALA A 150 -0.47 7.96 62.51
N VAL A 151 0.07 6.76 62.82
CA VAL A 151 -0.59 5.58 63.46
C VAL A 151 -1.56 4.66 62.65
N ALA A 152 -1.11 3.40 62.45
CA ALA A 152 -1.85 2.11 62.43
C ALA A 152 -2.95 1.85 61.34
N ASP A 153 -3.46 0.62 61.12
CA ASP A 153 -3.31 -0.64 61.88
C ASP A 153 -3.31 -1.91 60.98
N THR A 154 -2.98 -3.07 61.55
CA THR A 154 -2.82 -4.37 60.87
C THR A 154 -3.95 -5.37 61.16
N VAL A 155 -4.52 -5.99 60.12
CA VAL A 155 -5.31 -7.24 60.22
C VAL A 155 -5.01 -8.13 59.01
N ALA A 156 -5.06 -9.45 59.18
CA ALA A 156 -4.86 -10.48 58.14
C ALA A 156 -6.06 -11.47 58.15
N VAL A 157 -5.94 -12.63 57.46
CA VAL A 157 -6.95 -13.73 57.42
C VAL A 157 -8.12 -13.41 56.45
N ASP A 158 -8.66 -14.32 55.62
CA ASP A 158 -8.53 -15.80 55.51
C ASP A 158 -8.50 -16.30 54.03
N GLU A 159 -8.20 -17.58 53.83
CA GLU A 159 -8.55 -18.32 52.58
C GLU A 159 -10.01 -18.83 52.63
N PRO A 160 -10.61 -19.13 51.48
CA PRO A 160 -11.27 -20.45 51.37
C PRO A 160 -11.01 -21.20 50.06
N VAL A 161 -11.16 -22.52 50.13
CA VAL A 161 -10.97 -23.52 49.05
C VAL A 161 -12.34 -24.04 48.57
N MET A 162 -12.36 -24.78 47.44
CA MET A 162 -13.48 -25.53 46.83
C MET A 162 -14.34 -24.71 45.82
N GLU A 163 -14.88 -25.29 44.73
CA GLU A 163 -14.79 -26.67 44.21
C GLU A 163 -14.96 -26.71 42.67
N GLU A 164 -14.55 -27.82 42.06
CA GLU A 164 -14.66 -28.13 40.62
C GLU A 164 -15.92 -28.98 40.34
N PRO A 165 -16.63 -28.75 39.21
CA PRO A 165 -17.25 -29.88 38.52
C PRO A 165 -17.28 -29.79 36.98
N GLU A 166 -16.69 -30.80 36.31
CA GLU A 166 -17.10 -31.23 34.96
C GLU A 166 -18.33 -32.22 35.04
N PRO A 167 -18.72 -33.00 34.01
CA PRO A 167 -19.74 -32.51 33.08
C PRO A 167 -20.92 -33.48 32.86
N ALA A 168 -22.02 -32.95 32.29
CA ALA A 168 -23.04 -33.74 31.60
C ALA A 168 -23.70 -32.89 30.49
N GLY A 169 -24.06 -33.39 29.30
CA GLY A 169 -23.98 -34.76 28.81
C GLY A 169 -25.35 -35.34 28.48
N SER A 170 -25.91 -35.01 27.30
CA SER A 170 -27.08 -35.68 26.69
C SER A 170 -27.25 -35.25 25.23
N GLU A 171 -27.01 -36.16 24.29
CA GLU A 171 -27.66 -36.13 22.96
C GLU A 171 -29.10 -36.66 23.10
N PRO A 172 -29.97 -36.48 22.08
CA PRO A 172 -30.21 -37.68 21.25
C PRO A 172 -30.40 -37.42 19.74
N ASP A 173 -29.86 -38.36 18.96
CA ASP A 173 -30.19 -38.62 17.56
C ASP A 173 -31.67 -39.02 17.36
N VAL A 174 -32.36 -38.39 16.39
CA VAL A 174 -33.54 -38.98 15.74
C VAL A 174 -33.60 -38.66 14.24
N ALA A 175 -33.07 -39.60 13.45
CA ALA A 175 -33.64 -40.13 12.20
C ALA A 175 -34.01 -39.20 11.01
N ALA A 176 -33.36 -39.51 9.89
CA ALA A 176 -33.67 -39.10 8.52
C ALA A 176 -35.15 -39.26 8.07
N SER A 177 -35.55 -38.44 7.09
CA SER A 177 -36.65 -38.73 6.18
C SER A 177 -36.47 -38.06 4.81
N ALA A 178 -36.19 -38.89 3.80
CA ALA A 178 -36.47 -38.63 2.39
C ALA A 178 -37.48 -39.71 1.94
N PRO A 179 -38.37 -39.46 0.96
CA PRO A 179 -37.95 -39.50 -0.45
C PRO A 179 -38.77 -38.53 -1.36
N GLN A 180 -38.68 -38.76 -2.68
CA GLN A 180 -39.45 -38.11 -3.78
C GLN A 180 -39.00 -36.66 -4.04
N ALA A 181 -38.41 -36.28 -5.18
CA ALA A 181 -38.42 -36.82 -6.55
C ALA A 181 -39.80 -36.77 -7.23
N ASP A 182 -39.98 -35.74 -8.05
CA ASP A 182 -40.98 -35.68 -9.13
C ASP A 182 -40.39 -34.89 -10.32
N GLU A 183 -40.83 -35.19 -11.53
CA GLU A 183 -40.27 -34.63 -12.77
C GLU A 183 -41.14 -33.46 -13.28
N THR A 184 -40.54 -32.32 -13.65
CA THR A 184 -41.18 -31.41 -14.62
C THR A 184 -40.21 -30.47 -15.33
N GLU A 185 -39.77 -30.87 -16.53
CA GLU A 185 -39.36 -29.93 -17.57
C GLU A 185 -40.63 -29.24 -18.12
N PRO A 186 -40.58 -27.93 -18.48
CA PRO A 186 -40.87 -27.65 -19.89
C PRO A 186 -40.10 -26.46 -20.50
N ALA A 187 -39.50 -26.74 -21.67
CA ALA A 187 -39.50 -25.92 -22.89
C ALA A 187 -39.35 -24.38 -22.82
N SER A 188 -38.26 -23.89 -23.40
CA SER A 188 -38.13 -22.50 -23.88
C SER A 188 -39.13 -22.15 -24.99
N PRO A 189 -39.46 -20.86 -25.14
CA PRO A 189 -39.66 -20.30 -26.48
C PRO A 189 -38.88 -19.00 -26.74
N ALA A 190 -38.04 -19.06 -27.77
CA ALA A 190 -37.75 -17.96 -28.70
C ALA A 190 -38.25 -18.44 -30.10
N PRO A 191 -38.44 -17.61 -31.16
CA PRO A 191 -37.86 -16.27 -31.36
C PRO A 191 -38.82 -15.20 -31.95
N GLU A 192 -38.29 -13.99 -32.15
CA GLU A 192 -38.62 -12.94 -33.16
C GLU A 192 -37.61 -11.81 -32.86
N ASP A 193 -36.64 -11.40 -33.68
CA ASP A 193 -36.46 -11.28 -35.14
C ASP A 193 -37.29 -10.16 -35.81
N LEU A 194 -36.79 -8.92 -35.66
CA LEU A 194 -37.26 -7.73 -36.39
C LEU A 194 -36.07 -6.91 -36.93
N LEU A 195 -35.61 -7.31 -38.11
CA LEU A 195 -35.10 -6.50 -39.22
C LEU A 195 -35.01 -4.96 -39.00
N ALA A 196 -33.77 -4.44 -38.85
CA ALA A 196 -33.07 -3.50 -39.76
C ALA A 196 -33.75 -2.16 -40.24
N PRO A 197 -33.02 -1.24 -40.92
CA PRO A 197 -31.78 -0.58 -40.48
C PRO A 197 -31.76 0.97 -40.73
N ALA A 198 -30.64 1.60 -40.34
CA ALA A 198 -30.01 2.79 -40.94
C ALA A 198 -30.67 4.20 -40.83
N ILE A 199 -29.93 5.12 -40.19
CA ILE A 199 -29.72 6.51 -40.66
C ILE A 199 -28.23 6.86 -40.46
N PRO A 200 -27.47 7.23 -41.51
CA PRO A 200 -26.21 7.95 -41.36
C PRO A 200 -26.49 9.46 -41.31
N ILE A 201 -25.77 10.19 -40.46
CA ILE A 201 -25.66 11.65 -40.55
C ILE A 201 -24.20 11.98 -40.81
N ALA A 202 -23.96 12.74 -41.87
CA ALA A 202 -22.66 13.25 -42.26
C ALA A 202 -22.73 14.78 -42.31
N GLU A 203 -21.55 15.41 -42.32
CA GLU A 203 -21.29 16.79 -42.75
C GLU A 203 -22.18 17.89 -42.12
N ASP A 204 -21.58 18.67 -41.22
CA ASP A 204 -21.52 20.11 -41.51
C ASP A 204 -20.26 20.74 -40.92
N GLY A 205 -19.74 21.76 -41.59
CA GLY A 205 -18.55 22.51 -41.19
C GLY A 205 -18.28 23.67 -42.15
N PRO A 206 -17.84 24.85 -41.67
CA PRO A 206 -17.40 25.92 -42.56
C PRO A 206 -16.01 26.50 -42.26
N ALA A 207 -15.36 26.95 -43.34
CA ALA A 207 -14.39 28.06 -43.50
C ALA A 207 -13.40 28.39 -42.36
N GLU A 208 -12.08 28.53 -42.57
CA GLU A 208 -11.35 29.27 -43.63
C GLU A 208 -11.69 30.77 -43.76
N GLU A 209 -11.14 31.56 -42.84
CA GLU A 209 -10.61 32.90 -43.13
C GLU A 209 -9.17 32.97 -42.55
N GLY A 210 -8.21 33.74 -43.08
CA GLY A 210 -8.30 34.58 -44.29
C GLY A 210 -7.34 35.77 -44.30
N SER A 211 -6.02 35.57 -44.10
CA SER A 211 -5.04 36.68 -44.13
C SER A 211 -3.67 36.28 -44.71
N ALA A 212 -3.36 36.85 -45.89
CA ALA A 212 -2.03 36.94 -46.49
C ALA A 212 -1.63 38.43 -46.63
N ASP A 213 -0.49 38.71 -47.28
CA ASP A 213 0.20 40.02 -47.42
C ASP A 213 0.68 40.64 -46.08
N ASP A 214 1.78 41.41 -45.96
CA ASP A 214 3.10 41.51 -46.66
C ASP A 214 4.07 42.23 -45.63
N SER A 215 5.37 42.50 -45.77
CA SER A 215 6.27 42.56 -46.93
C SER A 215 7.77 42.37 -46.60
N VAL A 216 8.52 42.14 -47.69
CA VAL A 216 9.99 42.15 -47.89
C VAL A 216 10.83 43.13 -47.04
N THR A 217 11.94 42.63 -46.46
CA THR A 217 13.31 43.22 -46.43
C THR A 217 14.25 42.21 -45.75
N GLN A 218 15.23 41.53 -46.36
CA GLN A 218 16.31 41.84 -47.32
C GLN A 218 17.66 42.25 -46.67
N ASP A 219 18.70 41.45 -47.00
CA ASP A 219 20.16 41.66 -46.89
C ASP A 219 20.82 42.01 -45.52
N ALA A 220 21.56 41.03 -44.97
CA ALA A 220 22.93 41.23 -44.47
C ALA A 220 23.72 39.90 -44.38
N SER A 221 24.52 39.63 -45.41
CA SER A 221 25.50 38.54 -45.47
C SER A 221 26.61 38.62 -44.41
N SER A 222 27.04 37.49 -43.86
CA SER A 222 28.39 37.34 -43.30
C SER A 222 28.95 35.92 -43.47
N ASP A 223 30.13 35.82 -44.09
CA ASP A 223 30.88 34.59 -44.34
C ASP A 223 31.32 33.89 -43.04
N SER A 224 31.31 32.56 -43.01
CA SER A 224 32.08 31.78 -42.01
C SER A 224 32.45 30.41 -42.57
N LYS A 225 33.68 30.32 -43.08
CA LYS A 225 34.24 29.12 -43.72
C LYS A 225 34.59 28.06 -42.68
N ILE A 226 33.82 26.98 -42.62
CA ILE A 226 34.20 25.77 -41.88
C ILE A 226 34.97 24.84 -42.82
N SER A 227 36.27 24.68 -42.56
CA SER A 227 37.17 23.87 -43.38
C SER A 227 36.96 22.38 -43.17
N ARG A 228 36.67 21.65 -44.25
CA ARG A 228 36.56 20.19 -44.30
C ARG A 228 37.93 19.53 -44.55
N PRO A 229 38.41 18.61 -43.70
CA PRO A 229 39.53 17.73 -44.04
C PRO A 229 39.11 16.63 -45.03
N GLU A 230 40.00 16.26 -45.96
CA GLU A 230 39.86 15.09 -46.83
C GLU A 230 40.53 13.84 -46.21
N PRO A 231 40.13 12.62 -46.64
CA PRO A 231 40.70 11.37 -46.14
C PRO A 231 42.07 11.05 -46.74
N GLN A 232 42.93 10.37 -45.98
CA GLN A 232 44.18 9.76 -46.49
C GLN A 232 44.03 8.25 -46.75
N PRO A 233 44.82 7.66 -47.67
CA PRO A 233 44.54 6.36 -48.28
C PRO A 233 45.15 5.16 -47.55
N ALA A 234 44.67 3.96 -47.91
CA ALA A 234 45.15 2.68 -47.41
C ALA A 234 46.53 2.27 -47.94
N SER A 235 47.21 1.36 -47.22
CA SER A 235 48.40 0.64 -47.69
C SER A 235 48.16 -0.88 -47.67
N ASN A 236 48.55 -1.56 -48.75
CA ASN A 236 48.40 -3.01 -48.90
C ASN A 236 49.53 -3.79 -48.23
N GLN A 237 49.24 -5.00 -47.75
CA GLN A 237 50.19 -6.11 -47.83
C GLN A 237 49.53 -7.50 -47.63
N THR A 238 49.69 -8.40 -48.61
CA THR A 238 49.43 -9.85 -48.49
C THR A 238 50.17 -10.59 -49.61
N PRO A 239 51.04 -11.56 -49.26
CA PRO A 239 51.08 -12.85 -49.97
C PRO A 239 51.50 -14.04 -49.05
N ALA A 240 51.55 -15.31 -49.48
CA ALA A 240 50.70 -16.16 -50.35
C ALA A 240 51.37 -17.57 -50.47
N ALA A 241 50.71 -18.69 -50.79
CA ALA A 241 49.33 -19.17 -50.53
C ALA A 241 49.25 -20.65 -51.00
N ALA A 242 49.09 -21.64 -50.11
CA ALA A 242 49.00 -23.07 -50.48
C ALA A 242 48.31 -23.95 -49.42
N ALA A 243 47.74 -25.13 -49.72
CA ALA A 243 47.01 -25.60 -50.93
C ALA A 243 46.44 -27.03 -50.68
N ARG A 244 45.15 -27.27 -50.99
CA ARG A 244 44.48 -28.59 -51.15
C ARG A 244 44.34 -29.45 -49.85
N ASP A 245 43.42 -30.42 -49.73
CA ASP A 245 42.35 -30.86 -50.65
C ASP A 245 41.08 -31.41 -49.94
N THR A 246 39.98 -31.51 -50.70
CA THR A 246 38.77 -32.37 -50.54
C THR A 246 38.17 -32.67 -49.15
N GLY A 247 36.88 -32.33 -48.94
CA GLY A 247 36.04 -32.96 -47.89
C GLY A 247 34.71 -32.26 -47.56
N SER A 248 33.59 -32.73 -48.11
CA SER A 248 32.21 -32.33 -47.75
C SER A 248 31.37 -33.62 -47.55
N PRO A 249 30.13 -33.61 -46.98
CA PRO A 249 29.31 -32.45 -46.59
C PRO A 249 28.62 -32.53 -45.19
N ALA A 250 28.13 -31.39 -44.70
CA ALA A 250 26.94 -31.31 -43.85
C ALA A 250 26.32 -29.90 -44.01
N SER A 251 25.03 -29.81 -44.32
CA SER A 251 24.35 -28.51 -44.45
C SER A 251 23.88 -28.01 -43.08
N PRO A 252 24.05 -26.72 -42.74
CA PRO A 252 23.42 -26.16 -41.55
C PRO A 252 21.89 -26.12 -41.73
N PRO A 253 21.09 -26.29 -40.67
CA PRO A 253 19.65 -26.21 -40.75
C PRO A 253 19.17 -24.78 -41.04
N VAL A 254 18.04 -24.67 -41.74
CA VAL A 254 17.32 -23.41 -42.00
C VAL A 254 16.85 -22.80 -40.67
N PRO A 255 16.95 -21.48 -40.45
CA PRO A 255 16.40 -20.86 -39.25
C PRO A 255 14.86 -21.05 -39.21
N PRO A 256 14.27 -21.44 -38.06
CA PRO A 256 12.83 -21.58 -37.96
C PRO A 256 12.15 -20.22 -38.11
N THR A 257 11.13 -20.16 -38.97
CA THR A 257 10.28 -18.99 -39.15
C THR A 257 9.64 -18.59 -37.81
N THR A 258 9.63 -17.29 -37.50
CA THR A 258 8.91 -16.76 -36.33
C THR A 258 7.40 -16.86 -36.52
N THR A 259 6.82 -18.00 -36.15
CA THR A 259 5.39 -18.14 -35.86
C THR A 259 5.08 -17.47 -34.53
N GLN A 260 4.02 -16.65 -34.49
CA GLN A 260 3.45 -16.15 -33.25
C GLN A 260 2.94 -17.34 -32.41
N ASP A 261 3.24 -17.36 -31.11
CA ASP A 261 2.72 -18.39 -30.19
C ASP A 261 1.56 -17.83 -29.36
N GLU A 262 0.40 -17.72 -30.01
CA GLU A 262 -0.86 -17.37 -29.36
C GLU A 262 -1.46 -18.60 -28.65
N SER A 263 -0.84 -19.05 -27.55
CA SER A 263 -1.36 -20.18 -26.75
C SER A 263 -1.27 -19.96 -25.22
N THR A 264 -2.16 -19.13 -24.67
CA THR A 264 -2.20 -18.73 -23.24
C THR A 264 -2.51 -19.84 -22.22
N ASN A 265 -2.64 -21.11 -22.62
CA ASN A 265 -3.03 -22.22 -21.75
C ASN A 265 -2.24 -23.53 -21.96
N ALA A 266 -0.95 -23.44 -22.26
CA ALA A 266 -0.05 -24.60 -22.12
C ALA A 266 0.06 -25.02 -20.63
N TYR A 267 -0.34 -26.24 -20.30
CA TYR A 267 -0.12 -26.83 -18.97
C TYR A 267 1.38 -27.02 -18.71
N TRP A 268 1.96 -26.19 -17.84
CA TRP A 268 3.39 -26.17 -17.55
C TRP A 268 3.84 -27.45 -16.83
N LYS A 269 4.51 -28.32 -17.58
CA LYS A 269 4.75 -29.71 -17.19
C LYS A 269 6.05 -29.88 -16.37
N GLY A 270 6.01 -29.41 -15.12
CA GLY A 270 6.91 -29.82 -14.03
C GLY A 270 8.34 -29.24 -14.00
N ASP A 271 8.91 -28.82 -15.12
CA ASP A 271 10.30 -28.33 -15.16
C ASP A 271 10.46 -26.87 -14.66
N ARG A 272 10.70 -26.76 -13.35
CA ARG A 272 11.21 -25.59 -12.60
C ARG A 272 10.25 -24.40 -12.49
N MET A 273 9.84 -24.11 -11.26
CA MET A 273 9.02 -22.94 -10.92
C MET A 273 9.89 -21.86 -10.27
N LEU A 274 9.57 -20.59 -10.51
CA LEU A 274 10.24 -19.46 -9.89
C LEU A 274 9.52 -19.03 -8.60
N GLY A 275 10.15 -18.16 -7.81
CA GLY A 275 9.55 -17.52 -6.66
C GLY A 275 8.72 -16.27 -7.03
N THR A 276 7.96 -15.79 -6.07
CA THR A 276 7.06 -14.62 -6.21
C THR A 276 7.34 -13.62 -5.12
N ILE A 277 7.37 -12.33 -5.46
CA ILE A 277 7.48 -11.23 -4.49
C ILE A 277 6.15 -10.49 -4.43
N PHE A 278 5.66 -10.20 -3.23
CA PHE A 278 4.55 -9.27 -2.99
C PHE A 278 5.10 -8.04 -2.26
N VAL A 279 4.64 -6.85 -2.66
CA VAL A 279 4.82 -5.60 -1.93
C VAL A 279 3.45 -5.09 -1.52
N LEU A 280 3.11 -5.22 -0.24
CA LEU A 280 1.76 -4.97 0.27
C LEU A 280 1.73 -4.46 1.72
N ASN A 281 0.68 -3.71 2.04
CA ASN A 281 0.31 -3.11 3.33
C ASN A 281 -0.94 -2.28 3.00
N ASP A 282 -2.05 -2.35 3.74
CA ASP A 282 -3.25 -1.60 3.36
C ASP A 282 -3.08 -0.07 3.47
N ARG A 283 -2.18 0.41 4.35
CA ARG A 283 -1.88 1.84 4.51
C ARG A 283 -1.36 2.46 3.22
N GLY A 284 -2.08 3.47 2.71
CA GLY A 284 -1.61 4.32 1.62
C GLY A 284 -0.44 5.22 2.05
N GLY A 285 0.47 5.52 1.12
CA GLY A 285 1.60 6.45 1.34
C GLY A 285 2.91 5.83 1.84
N VAL A 286 2.91 4.59 2.36
CA VAL A 286 4.07 3.96 3.03
C VAL A 286 5.26 3.60 2.13
N GLY A 287 5.20 3.89 0.83
CA GLY A 287 6.30 3.65 -0.11
C GLY A 287 6.27 2.32 -0.89
N LYS A 288 5.14 1.59 -0.91
CA LYS A 288 4.95 0.34 -1.70
C LYS A 288 5.50 0.43 -3.12
N THR A 289 4.91 1.31 -3.93
CA THR A 289 5.32 1.57 -5.31
C THR A 289 6.80 1.98 -5.44
N LEU A 290 7.39 2.65 -4.45
CA LEU A 290 8.82 3.02 -4.45
C LEU A 290 9.72 1.80 -4.19
N LEU A 291 9.36 0.94 -3.24
CA LEU A 291 10.03 -0.33 -2.99
C LEU A 291 9.96 -1.26 -4.21
N SER A 292 8.78 -1.36 -4.83
CA SER A 292 8.59 -2.08 -6.10
C SER A 292 9.44 -1.49 -7.22
N HIS A 293 9.55 -0.16 -7.31
CA HIS A 293 10.44 0.52 -8.25
C HIS A 293 11.94 0.19 -7.99
N HIS A 294 12.38 0.12 -6.73
CA HIS A 294 13.73 -0.33 -6.40
C HIS A 294 13.98 -1.80 -6.75
N LEU A 295 12.99 -2.69 -6.56
CA LEU A 295 13.06 -4.10 -6.99
C LEU A 295 13.19 -4.20 -8.51
N MET A 296 12.36 -3.49 -9.27
CA MET A 296 12.44 -3.43 -10.74
C MET A 296 13.80 -2.92 -11.23
N ALA A 297 14.29 -1.81 -10.67
CA ALA A 297 15.58 -1.24 -11.05
C ALA A 297 16.76 -2.14 -10.67
N THR A 298 16.70 -2.81 -9.51
CA THR A 298 17.68 -3.82 -9.10
C THR A 298 17.71 -4.97 -10.11
N ALA A 299 16.55 -5.54 -10.43
CA ALA A 299 16.42 -6.62 -11.40
C ALA A 299 16.98 -6.22 -12.78
N MET A 300 16.62 -5.05 -13.30
CA MET A 300 17.12 -4.56 -14.59
C MET A 300 18.65 -4.33 -14.59
N LEU A 301 19.20 -3.74 -13.53
CA LEU A 301 20.65 -3.51 -13.38
C LEU A 301 21.45 -4.81 -13.15
N GLU A 302 20.78 -5.90 -12.77
CA GLU A 302 21.35 -7.24 -12.58
C GLU A 302 21.00 -8.20 -13.75
N GLY A 303 20.34 -7.71 -14.80
CA GLY A 303 19.98 -8.48 -16.00
C GLY A 303 18.82 -9.47 -15.82
N LEU A 304 18.07 -9.37 -14.72
CA LEU A 304 16.95 -10.24 -14.37
C LEU A 304 15.63 -9.73 -14.98
N GLN A 305 14.89 -10.61 -15.64
CA GLN A 305 13.61 -10.28 -16.28
C GLN A 305 12.44 -10.39 -15.29
N LEU A 306 12.30 -9.37 -14.42
CA LEU A 306 11.16 -9.26 -13.50
C LEU A 306 9.93 -8.70 -14.22
N LYS A 307 8.87 -9.50 -14.31
CA LYS A 307 7.52 -9.02 -14.67
C LYS A 307 6.79 -8.53 -13.43
N VAL A 308 6.00 -7.47 -13.58
CA VAL A 308 5.24 -6.87 -12.48
C VAL A 308 3.75 -6.90 -12.79
N VAL A 309 2.94 -7.10 -11.77
CA VAL A 309 1.49 -6.86 -11.81
C VAL A 309 1.18 -5.75 -10.79
N GLU A 310 0.68 -4.63 -11.28
CA GLU A 310 0.32 -3.44 -10.49
C GLU A 310 -1.18 -3.46 -10.22
N TYR A 311 -1.59 -3.78 -8.99
CA TYR A 311 -2.98 -3.67 -8.53
C TYR A 311 -3.18 -2.30 -7.87
N GLU A 312 -3.72 -1.33 -8.59
CA GLU A 312 -3.94 0.05 -8.10
C GLU A 312 -5.08 0.72 -8.87
N VAL A 313 -5.73 1.74 -8.30
CA VAL A 313 -6.83 2.48 -8.95
C VAL A 313 -6.36 3.27 -10.19
N ASN A 314 -5.12 3.78 -10.13
CA ASN A 314 -4.46 4.56 -11.16
C ASN A 314 -3.04 4.02 -11.37
N GLU A 315 -2.69 3.66 -12.61
CA GLU A 315 -1.33 3.27 -13.03
C GLU A 315 -0.24 4.26 -12.55
N ARG A 316 0.87 3.71 -12.06
CA ARG A 316 2.09 4.44 -11.67
C ARG A 316 3.33 3.76 -12.25
N LEU A 317 3.51 2.46 -11.99
CA LEU A 317 4.60 1.67 -12.56
C LEU A 317 4.36 1.38 -14.04
N ALA A 318 3.12 1.06 -14.44
CA ALA A 318 2.78 0.85 -15.84
C ALA A 318 3.02 2.10 -16.70
N ARG A 319 2.76 3.30 -16.17
CA ARG A 319 3.07 4.58 -16.84
C ARG A 319 4.57 4.80 -17.06
N LEU A 320 5.41 4.33 -16.13
CA LEU A 320 6.87 4.51 -16.19
C LEU A 320 7.57 3.45 -17.06
N PHE A 321 7.09 2.20 -17.03
CA PHE A 321 7.78 1.06 -17.62
C PHE A 321 7.09 0.44 -18.85
N GLY A 322 5.82 0.77 -19.07
CA GLY A 322 5.01 0.24 -20.17
C GLY A 322 4.40 -1.15 -19.89
N PRO A 323 3.35 -1.54 -20.66
CA PRO A 323 2.63 -2.80 -20.48
C PRO A 323 3.50 -4.04 -20.74
N ASP A 324 4.60 -3.91 -21.49
CA ASP A 324 5.56 -4.98 -21.73
C ASP A 324 6.31 -5.43 -20.46
N VAL A 325 6.31 -4.62 -19.40
CA VAL A 325 7.01 -4.91 -18.14
C VAL A 325 6.02 -5.00 -16.96
N VAL A 326 4.99 -4.14 -16.95
CA VAL A 326 4.03 -4.01 -15.86
C VAL A 326 2.60 -4.20 -16.37
N GLU A 327 1.93 -5.24 -15.91
CA GLU A 327 0.52 -5.48 -16.15
C GLU A 327 -0.31 -4.67 -15.12
N HIS A 328 -1.03 -3.62 -15.55
CA HIS A 328 -1.91 -2.86 -14.65
C HIS A 328 -3.27 -3.55 -14.49
N ARG A 329 -3.54 -4.10 -13.30
CA ARG A 329 -4.84 -4.64 -12.91
C ARG A 329 -5.62 -3.58 -12.14
N ARG A 330 -6.36 -2.77 -12.91
CA ARG A 330 -7.10 -1.63 -12.37
C ARG A 330 -8.18 -2.07 -11.37
N ILE A 331 -8.01 -1.68 -10.12
CA ILE A 331 -9.10 -1.71 -9.13
C ILE A 331 -10.09 -0.59 -9.44
N THR A 332 -11.29 -0.94 -9.85
CA THR A 332 -12.37 0.01 -10.16
C THR A 332 -13.29 0.22 -8.96
N GLN A 333 -14.08 1.31 -8.99
CA GLN A 333 -15.17 1.47 -8.03
C GLN A 333 -16.25 0.40 -8.22
N ASP A 334 -16.44 -0.08 -9.45
CA ASP A 334 -17.37 -1.18 -9.75
C ASP A 334 -16.90 -2.53 -9.21
N PHE A 335 -15.59 -2.79 -9.13
CA PHE A 335 -15.05 -3.93 -8.39
C PHE A 335 -15.40 -3.81 -6.89
N MET A 336 -15.28 -2.62 -6.30
CA MET A 336 -15.72 -2.39 -4.91
C MET A 336 -17.25 -2.51 -4.73
N ASN A 337 -18.04 -2.35 -5.79
CA ASN A 337 -19.49 -2.58 -5.80
C ASN A 337 -19.83 -4.08 -5.98
N MET A 338 -19.07 -4.81 -6.81
CA MET A 338 -19.17 -6.26 -7.02
C MET A 338 -18.88 -7.06 -5.74
N MET A 339 -18.24 -6.48 -4.72
CA MET A 339 -18.20 -7.05 -3.37
C MET A 339 -19.58 -7.27 -2.72
N GLY A 340 -20.67 -6.75 -3.31
CA GLY A 340 -22.05 -7.07 -2.92
C GLY A 340 -22.61 -8.37 -3.54
N SER A 341 -21.96 -8.92 -4.57
CA SER A 341 -22.30 -10.17 -5.26
C SER A 341 -21.13 -11.14 -5.13
N GLY A 342 -21.23 -12.09 -4.20
CA GLY A 342 -20.08 -12.86 -3.70
C GLY A 342 -19.15 -13.42 -4.77
N ASP A 343 -19.70 -14.08 -5.78
CA ASP A 343 -18.95 -14.86 -6.77
C ASP A 343 -17.94 -14.00 -7.57
N GLY A 344 -18.39 -12.85 -8.10
CA GLY A 344 -17.56 -11.98 -8.97
C GLY A 344 -16.37 -11.32 -8.26
N PHE A 345 -16.35 -11.29 -6.92
CA PHE A 345 -15.16 -10.90 -6.15
C PHE A 345 -14.07 -11.98 -6.20
N TYR A 346 -14.45 -13.26 -6.12
CA TYR A 346 -13.51 -14.37 -6.16
C TYR A 346 -12.99 -14.61 -7.58
N GLU A 347 -13.86 -14.55 -8.61
CA GLU A 347 -13.46 -14.71 -10.03
C GLU A 347 -12.31 -13.77 -10.45
N PHE A 348 -12.31 -12.52 -9.96
CA PHE A 348 -11.24 -11.56 -10.24
C PHE A 348 -9.89 -11.97 -9.63
N TRP A 349 -9.91 -12.52 -8.41
CA TRP A 349 -8.71 -12.93 -7.70
C TRP A 349 -8.23 -14.32 -8.11
N ASP A 350 -9.11 -15.23 -8.55
CA ASP A 350 -8.75 -16.56 -9.05
C ASP A 350 -7.78 -16.51 -10.24
N LEU A 351 -7.78 -15.40 -11.00
CA LEU A 351 -6.77 -15.11 -12.02
C LEU A 351 -5.32 -15.16 -11.49
N ILE A 352 -5.09 -14.85 -10.20
CA ILE A 352 -3.74 -14.87 -9.60
C ILE A 352 -3.26 -16.30 -9.30
N GLY A 353 -4.15 -17.24 -8.97
CA GLY A 353 -3.79 -18.58 -8.50
C GLY A 353 -2.88 -19.34 -9.47
N PRO A 354 -3.27 -19.52 -10.75
CA PRO A 354 -2.43 -20.13 -11.78
C PRO A 354 -1.12 -19.36 -12.08
N GLU A 355 -1.02 -18.09 -11.67
CA GLU A 355 0.16 -17.26 -11.85
C GLU A 355 1.15 -17.41 -10.69
N LEU A 356 0.67 -17.60 -9.47
CA LEU A 356 1.48 -17.95 -8.30
C LEU A 356 2.14 -19.33 -8.44
N GLN A 357 1.50 -20.25 -9.15
CA GLN A 357 2.11 -21.54 -9.52
C GLN A 357 3.32 -21.35 -10.45
N ARG A 358 3.26 -20.44 -11.44
CA ARG A 358 4.37 -20.15 -12.37
C ARG A 358 5.51 -19.38 -11.68
N GLY A 359 5.16 -18.39 -10.88
CA GLY A 359 6.10 -17.47 -10.23
C GLY A 359 6.78 -16.51 -11.22
N GLY A 360 7.94 -15.96 -10.82
CA GLY A 360 8.75 -15.05 -11.64
C GLY A 360 8.20 -13.63 -11.70
N ARG A 361 7.37 -13.26 -10.72
CA ARG A 361 6.59 -12.01 -10.71
C ARG A 361 6.75 -11.23 -9.40
N LEU A 362 6.64 -9.91 -9.53
CA LEU A 362 6.40 -8.98 -8.44
C LEU A 362 4.94 -8.49 -8.50
N TYR A 363 4.26 -8.48 -7.36
CA TYR A 363 2.95 -7.88 -7.19
C TYR A 363 3.07 -6.59 -6.38
N ASP A 364 2.84 -5.42 -7.00
CA ASP A 364 2.69 -4.14 -6.29
C ASP A 364 1.21 -3.92 -5.99
N PHE A 365 0.83 -3.94 -4.72
CA PHE A 365 -0.54 -3.63 -4.30
C PHE A 365 -0.62 -2.16 -3.87
N GLY A 366 -1.72 -1.49 -4.24
CA GLY A 366 -2.06 -0.13 -3.81
C GLY A 366 -2.62 -0.07 -2.39
N GLY A 367 -3.29 1.04 -2.05
CA GLY A 367 -3.94 1.20 -0.74
C GLY A 367 -5.18 0.32 -0.58
N ASN A 368 -5.37 -0.29 0.59
CA ASN A 368 -6.53 -1.12 0.98
C ASN A 368 -6.78 -2.39 0.13
N ILE A 369 -5.82 -2.83 -0.69
CA ILE A 369 -5.96 -3.97 -1.61
C ILE A 369 -5.52 -5.30 -1.00
N SER A 370 -4.56 -5.27 -0.07
CA SER A 370 -4.02 -6.45 0.62
C SER A 370 -5.12 -7.20 1.36
N GLN A 371 -6.00 -6.49 2.07
CA GLN A 371 -7.12 -7.10 2.80
C GLN A 371 -7.96 -8.03 1.89
N TRP A 372 -8.25 -7.61 0.65
CA TRP A 372 -9.04 -8.39 -0.30
C TRP A 372 -8.30 -9.65 -0.79
N PHE A 373 -7.02 -9.51 -1.10
CA PHE A 373 -6.17 -10.66 -1.45
C PHE A 373 -6.10 -11.69 -0.32
N PHE A 374 -5.91 -11.26 0.93
CA PHE A 374 -5.91 -12.18 2.08
C PHE A 374 -7.28 -12.84 2.27
N ASN A 375 -8.38 -12.10 2.16
CA ASN A 375 -9.72 -12.66 2.26
C ASN A 375 -10.00 -13.71 1.16
N TRP A 376 -9.49 -13.52 -0.07
CA TRP A 376 -9.53 -14.54 -1.12
C TRP A 376 -8.66 -15.74 -0.77
N ALA A 377 -7.42 -15.53 -0.35
CA ALA A 377 -6.46 -16.59 -0.01
C ALA A 377 -6.96 -17.50 1.13
N GLU A 378 -7.60 -16.90 2.15
CA GLU A 378 -8.13 -17.59 3.34
C GLU A 378 -9.29 -18.55 3.03
N VAL A 379 -10.03 -18.35 1.92
CA VAL A 379 -11.18 -19.22 1.54
C VAL A 379 -10.99 -20.01 0.25
N SER A 380 -10.08 -19.59 -0.63
CA SER A 380 -9.93 -20.17 -1.99
C SER A 380 -8.83 -21.23 -2.08
N GLY A 381 -8.36 -21.75 -0.93
CA GLY A 381 -7.33 -22.79 -0.85
C GLY A 381 -5.98 -22.32 -1.37
N PHE A 382 -5.42 -21.24 -0.81
CA PHE A 382 -4.15 -20.65 -1.24
C PHE A 382 -2.99 -21.68 -1.32
N ASP A 383 -2.97 -22.63 -0.38
CA ASP A 383 -2.01 -23.73 -0.29
C ASP A 383 -2.01 -24.66 -1.53
N TYR A 384 -3.13 -24.76 -2.25
CA TYR A 384 -3.22 -25.47 -3.53
C TYR A 384 -2.30 -24.85 -4.60
N TYR A 385 -2.12 -23.53 -4.57
CA TYR A 385 -1.32 -22.80 -5.54
C TYR A 385 0.15 -22.68 -5.13
N VAL A 386 0.46 -22.59 -3.83
CA VAL A 386 1.81 -22.23 -3.34
C VAL A 386 2.42 -23.18 -2.30
N GLY A 387 1.69 -24.19 -1.84
CA GLY A 387 2.09 -25.01 -0.68
C GLY A 387 2.09 -24.18 0.60
N ASP A 388 3.06 -24.42 1.48
CA ASP A 388 3.21 -23.67 2.73
C ASP A 388 3.85 -22.28 2.50
N GLY A 389 4.10 -21.92 1.23
CA GLY A 389 4.59 -20.61 0.82
C GLY A 389 6.11 -20.50 0.65
N GLU A 390 6.87 -21.60 0.61
CA GLU A 390 8.36 -21.60 0.59
C GLU A 390 9.01 -20.75 -0.51
N ARG A 391 8.27 -20.43 -1.58
CA ARG A 391 8.75 -19.64 -2.73
C ARG A 391 8.23 -18.20 -2.75
N LEU A 392 7.48 -17.79 -1.72
CA LEU A 392 6.90 -16.46 -1.62
C LEU A 392 7.78 -15.57 -0.74
N THR A 393 7.97 -14.32 -1.16
CA THR A 393 8.53 -13.26 -0.32
C THR A 393 7.51 -12.14 -0.19
N PHE A 394 7.05 -11.87 1.04
CA PHE A 394 6.15 -10.76 1.34
C PHE A 394 6.95 -9.61 1.94
N MET A 395 7.05 -8.51 1.21
CA MET A 395 7.67 -7.27 1.67
C MET A 395 6.59 -6.30 2.13
N VAL A 396 6.64 -5.92 3.41
CA VAL A 396 5.67 -5.05 4.07
C VAL A 396 6.36 -3.74 4.45
N PRO A 397 6.28 -2.70 3.60
CA PRO A 397 6.82 -1.39 3.93
C PRO A 397 5.95 -0.67 4.97
N VAL A 398 6.63 -0.05 5.93
CA VAL A 398 6.03 0.77 6.99
C VAL A 398 6.80 2.08 7.14
N THR A 399 6.11 3.15 7.56
CA THR A 399 6.72 4.38 8.08
C THR A 399 6.51 4.46 9.59
N VAL A 400 7.14 5.43 10.26
CA VAL A 400 6.98 5.67 11.72
C VAL A 400 5.58 6.16 12.15
N ASP A 401 4.64 6.32 11.22
CA ASP A 401 3.22 6.58 11.51
C ASP A 401 2.58 5.39 12.22
N LEU A 402 1.97 5.61 13.39
CA LEU A 402 1.36 4.55 14.21
C LEU A 402 0.36 3.69 13.42
N ALA A 403 -0.44 4.29 12.52
CA ALA A 403 -1.35 3.54 11.67
C ALA A 403 -0.58 2.66 10.66
N SER A 404 0.51 3.16 10.08
CA SER A 404 1.39 2.36 9.22
C SER A 404 2.06 1.20 9.96
N LEU A 405 2.51 1.42 11.20
CA LEU A 405 3.14 0.39 12.03
C LEU A 405 2.12 -0.72 12.34
N SER A 406 0.96 -0.35 12.88
CA SER A 406 -0.13 -1.27 13.23
C SER A 406 -0.58 -2.12 12.04
N THR A 407 -0.97 -1.50 10.92
CA THR A 407 -1.38 -2.23 9.71
C THR A 407 -0.27 -3.13 9.16
N GLY A 408 1.00 -2.69 9.26
CA GLY A 408 2.16 -3.49 8.84
C GLY A 408 2.34 -4.76 9.68
N MET A 409 2.24 -4.68 11.00
CA MET A 409 2.38 -5.85 11.88
C MET A 409 1.24 -6.86 11.67
N THR A 410 -0.02 -6.41 11.61
CA THR A 410 -1.17 -7.28 11.30
C THR A 410 -1.06 -7.92 9.91
N THR A 411 -0.48 -7.21 8.94
CA THR A 411 -0.18 -7.77 7.61
C THR A 411 0.83 -8.92 7.70
N LEU A 412 1.91 -8.77 8.47
CA LEU A 412 2.92 -9.81 8.68
C LEU A 412 2.39 -11.03 9.46
N GLU A 413 1.36 -10.84 10.27
CA GLU A 413 0.68 -11.91 11.00
C GLU A 413 -0.25 -12.70 10.07
N ARG A 414 -1.09 -12.04 9.26
CA ARG A 414 -1.91 -12.74 8.24
C ARG A 414 -1.07 -13.52 7.22
N VAL A 415 0.09 -13.00 6.82
CA VAL A 415 1.02 -13.76 5.96
C VAL A 415 1.48 -15.06 6.63
N ALA A 416 1.76 -15.06 7.94
CA ALA A 416 2.13 -16.27 8.66
C ALA A 416 0.98 -17.28 8.75
N THR A 417 -0.27 -16.82 8.77
CA THR A 417 -1.46 -17.68 8.72
C THR A 417 -1.63 -18.34 7.35
N ILE A 418 -1.59 -17.58 6.26
CA ILE A 418 -1.86 -18.13 4.91
C ILE A 418 -0.64 -18.80 4.25
N ALA A 419 0.57 -18.48 4.70
CA ALA A 419 1.82 -18.90 4.06
C ALA A 419 2.95 -19.06 5.11
N PRO A 420 2.85 -20.05 6.02
CA PRO A 420 3.69 -20.14 7.22
C PRO A 420 5.20 -20.32 6.97
N LYS A 421 5.62 -20.71 5.76
CA LYS A 421 7.03 -20.77 5.35
C LYS A 421 7.44 -19.67 4.36
N ALA A 422 6.56 -18.73 4.05
CA ALA A 422 6.91 -17.59 3.21
C ALA A 422 7.91 -16.67 3.91
N LYS A 423 8.83 -16.10 3.14
CA LYS A 423 9.81 -15.15 3.65
C LYS A 423 9.14 -13.81 3.91
N ARG A 424 8.94 -13.49 5.18
CA ARG A 424 8.38 -12.21 5.63
C ARG A 424 9.50 -11.18 5.78
N VAL A 425 9.29 -9.99 5.22
CA VAL A 425 10.27 -8.89 5.20
C VAL A 425 9.59 -7.59 5.60
N LEU A 426 9.95 -7.04 6.74
CA LEU A 426 9.55 -5.70 7.18
C LEU A 426 10.49 -4.67 6.56
N VAL A 427 9.93 -3.66 5.89
CA VAL A 427 10.72 -2.60 5.23
C VAL A 427 10.50 -1.27 5.94
N GLU A 428 11.46 -0.89 6.79
CA GLU A 428 11.41 0.35 7.59
C GLU A 428 11.76 1.55 6.70
N ASN A 429 10.73 2.20 6.15
CA ASN A 429 10.84 3.36 5.26
C ASN A 429 10.98 4.66 6.06
N GLY A 430 12.20 5.17 6.17
CA GLY A 430 12.55 6.34 6.96
C GLY A 430 12.05 7.69 6.40
N PHE A 431 11.23 7.71 5.34
CA PHE A 431 10.73 8.95 4.72
C PHE A 431 9.94 9.86 5.68
N SER A 432 9.26 9.29 6.67
CA SER A 432 8.51 10.07 7.68
C SER A 432 9.26 10.30 9.00
N GLY A 433 10.53 9.89 9.09
CA GLY A 433 11.34 10.00 10.31
C GLY A 433 12.20 8.74 10.58
N PRO A 434 13.22 8.84 11.45
CA PRO A 434 14.10 7.73 11.79
C PRO A 434 13.40 6.73 12.74
N PHE A 435 13.60 5.43 12.52
CA PHE A 435 13.01 4.38 13.36
C PHE A 435 13.67 4.24 14.75
N SER A 436 14.82 4.89 14.98
CA SER A 436 15.47 4.89 16.31
C SER A 436 14.64 5.57 17.39
N GLN A 437 13.75 6.50 17.02
CA GLN A 437 12.79 7.11 17.96
C GLN A 437 11.73 6.13 18.51
N LEU A 438 11.72 4.88 18.01
CA LEU A 438 10.77 3.84 18.39
C LEU A 438 11.42 2.70 19.19
N GLU A 439 12.70 2.78 19.56
CA GLU A 439 13.46 1.66 20.15
C GLU A 439 12.83 1.09 21.44
N ASP A 440 12.26 1.92 22.32
CA ASP A 440 11.57 1.46 23.55
C ASP A 440 10.11 1.02 23.34
N SER A 441 9.54 1.25 22.15
CA SER A 441 8.11 1.11 21.85
C SER A 441 7.62 -0.34 21.77
N GLN A 442 6.30 -0.53 21.89
CA GLN A 442 5.68 -1.84 21.65
C GLN A 442 5.94 -2.38 20.23
N TYR A 443 6.07 -1.49 19.24
CA TYR A 443 6.45 -1.87 17.87
C TYR A 443 7.86 -2.49 17.84
N ALA A 444 8.85 -1.87 18.49
CA ALA A 444 10.21 -2.42 18.53
C ALA A 444 10.26 -3.76 19.27
N ARG A 445 9.49 -3.92 20.34
CA ARG A 445 9.37 -5.19 21.09
C ARG A 445 8.78 -6.31 20.24
N ARG A 446 7.63 -6.08 19.57
CA ARG A 446 7.01 -7.07 18.66
C ARG A 446 7.87 -7.33 17.42
N LYS A 447 8.57 -6.31 16.89
CA LYS A 447 9.56 -6.47 15.81
C LYS A 447 10.70 -7.41 16.24
N ALA A 448 11.30 -7.18 17.40
CA ALA A 448 12.37 -8.03 17.93
C ALA A 448 11.90 -9.48 18.13
N GLU A 449 10.70 -9.67 18.69
CA GLU A 449 10.09 -11.00 18.85
C GLU A 449 9.89 -11.72 17.51
N MET A 450 9.30 -11.05 16.51
CA MET A 450 9.11 -11.62 15.17
C MET A 450 10.43 -12.00 14.50
N VAL A 451 11.50 -11.22 14.71
CA VAL A 451 12.83 -11.50 14.16
C VAL A 451 13.45 -12.74 14.83
N GLU A 452 13.43 -12.81 16.16
CA GLU A 452 14.08 -13.88 16.91
C GLU A 452 13.30 -15.20 16.85
N ARG A 453 11.98 -15.16 17.04
CA ARG A 453 11.13 -16.35 17.20
C ARG A 453 10.49 -16.83 15.89
N GLU A 454 10.20 -15.91 14.97
CA GLU A 454 9.41 -16.20 13.77
C GLU A 454 10.15 -15.99 12.43
N GLY A 455 11.45 -15.67 12.48
CA GLY A 455 12.31 -15.53 11.31
C GLY A 455 12.02 -14.32 10.40
N LEU A 456 11.35 -13.29 10.92
CA LEU A 456 11.13 -12.03 10.19
C LEU A 456 12.47 -11.40 9.78
N GLN A 457 12.57 -10.99 8.51
CA GLN A 457 13.71 -10.23 8.03
C GLN A 457 13.37 -8.74 8.06
N VAL A 458 14.32 -7.87 8.41
CA VAL A 458 14.12 -6.42 8.44
C VAL A 458 15.15 -5.76 7.54
N ILE A 459 14.70 -4.86 6.67
CA ILE A 459 15.57 -3.98 5.87
C ILE A 459 15.12 -2.53 6.04
N SER A 460 16.07 -1.58 6.01
CA SER A 460 15.76 -0.16 6.10
C SER A 460 15.82 0.50 4.73
N MET A 461 14.76 1.22 4.36
CA MET A 461 14.72 2.09 3.19
C MET A 461 14.87 3.54 3.64
N GLN A 462 16.11 4.03 3.64
CA GLN A 462 16.43 5.41 4.00
C GLN A 462 15.87 6.40 2.96
N PRO A 463 15.50 7.63 3.34
CA PRO A 463 15.06 8.66 2.38
C PRO A 463 16.20 9.13 1.49
N CYS A 464 15.90 9.45 0.21
CA CYS A 464 16.87 10.10 -0.66
C CYS A 464 16.96 11.60 -0.33
N THR A 465 18.04 12.01 0.34
CA THR A 465 18.30 13.40 0.76
C THR A 465 18.94 14.27 -0.35
N ALA A 466 19.03 13.76 -1.58
CA ALA A 466 19.69 14.46 -2.68
C ALA A 466 18.87 15.68 -3.16
N PRO A 467 19.47 16.87 -3.34
CA PRO A 467 18.76 18.06 -3.83
C PRO A 467 18.07 17.89 -5.20
N ALA A 468 18.52 16.94 -6.03
CA ALA A 468 17.86 16.60 -7.28
C ALA A 468 16.65 15.67 -7.14
N TRP A 469 16.45 14.99 -6.02
CA TRP A 469 15.45 13.93 -5.88
C TRP A 469 14.03 14.40 -6.24
N ALA A 470 13.61 15.59 -5.80
CA ALA A 470 12.31 16.17 -6.12
C ALA A 470 12.05 16.39 -7.64
N ARG A 471 13.10 16.47 -8.47
CA ARG A 471 12.99 16.54 -9.95
C ARG A 471 13.07 15.17 -10.63
N LEU A 472 13.43 14.13 -9.88
CA LEU A 472 13.70 12.77 -10.37
C LEU A 472 12.62 11.76 -9.98
N THR A 473 11.66 12.12 -9.12
CA THR A 473 10.54 11.26 -8.69
C THR A 473 9.71 10.68 -9.85
N GLY A 474 9.63 11.39 -10.98
CA GLY A 474 8.95 10.95 -12.20
C GLY A 474 9.84 10.20 -13.21
N HIS A 475 11.10 9.91 -12.88
CA HIS A 475 12.04 9.17 -13.75
C HIS A 475 12.19 7.73 -13.24
N ARG A 476 12.57 6.80 -14.13
CA ARG A 476 12.84 5.42 -13.71
C ARG A 476 14.16 5.32 -12.94
N LEU A 477 14.19 4.54 -11.86
CA LEU A 477 15.38 4.41 -11.01
C LEU A 477 16.57 3.74 -11.71
N ASP A 478 16.34 2.86 -12.70
CA ASP A 478 17.41 2.29 -13.52
C ASP A 478 18.02 3.35 -14.47
N GLN A 479 17.21 4.25 -15.01
CA GLN A 479 17.69 5.40 -15.79
C GLN A 479 18.46 6.37 -14.90
N VAL A 480 17.91 6.72 -13.73
CA VAL A 480 18.55 7.59 -12.74
C VAL A 480 19.91 7.03 -12.28
N ALA A 481 20.06 5.71 -12.15
CA ALA A 481 21.33 5.04 -11.85
C ALA A 481 22.42 5.19 -12.94
N THR A 482 22.06 5.71 -14.12
CA THR A 482 22.97 5.94 -15.26
C THR A 482 23.13 7.42 -15.64
N MET A 483 22.44 8.33 -14.96
CA MET A 483 22.47 9.76 -15.30
C MET A 483 23.84 10.39 -15.08
N THR A 484 24.26 11.21 -16.04
CA THR A 484 25.47 12.03 -15.92
C THR A 484 25.19 13.36 -15.20
N ARG A 485 26.27 14.05 -14.80
CA ARG A 485 26.16 15.42 -14.25
C ARG A 485 25.50 16.35 -15.26
N GLU A 486 25.84 16.16 -16.53
CA GLU A 486 25.35 16.92 -17.68
C GLU A 486 23.84 16.72 -17.87
N ASP A 487 23.28 15.54 -17.55
CA ASP A 487 21.83 15.28 -17.59
C ASP A 487 21.08 16.03 -16.49
N LEU A 488 21.60 16.04 -15.25
CA LEU A 488 21.01 16.86 -14.18
C LEU A 488 21.12 18.37 -14.47
N VAL A 489 22.17 18.81 -15.18
CA VAL A 489 22.30 20.21 -15.63
C VAL A 489 21.22 20.55 -16.68
N LYS A 490 20.87 19.62 -17.60
CA LYS A 490 19.71 19.80 -18.51
C LYS A 490 18.39 19.91 -17.75
N LEU A 491 18.26 19.24 -16.60
CA LEU A 491 17.13 19.36 -15.67
C LEU A 491 17.18 20.63 -14.78
N GLY A 492 18.00 21.62 -15.15
CA GLY A 492 18.06 22.94 -14.52
C GLY A 492 18.95 23.03 -13.27
N MET A 493 19.78 22.02 -12.98
CA MET A 493 20.71 22.09 -11.85
C MET A 493 22.01 22.83 -12.19
N THR A 494 22.57 23.54 -11.21
CA THR A 494 23.95 24.02 -11.31
C THR A 494 24.93 22.83 -11.23
N PRO A 495 26.07 22.86 -11.95
CA PRO A 495 27.01 21.73 -11.96
C PRO A 495 27.48 21.23 -10.57
N PRO A 496 27.68 22.10 -9.53
CA PRO A 496 27.98 21.64 -8.18
C PRO A 496 26.82 20.89 -7.50
N VAL A 497 25.57 21.33 -7.71
CA VAL A 497 24.37 20.67 -7.16
C VAL A 497 24.12 19.34 -7.85
N ALA A 498 24.28 19.29 -9.17
CA ALA A 498 24.24 18.05 -9.95
C ALA A 498 25.28 17.03 -9.42
N SER A 499 26.54 17.46 -9.27
CA SER A 499 27.63 16.59 -8.80
C SER A 499 27.36 16.00 -7.41
N ARG A 500 26.92 16.82 -6.44
CA ARG A 500 26.58 16.35 -5.09
C ARG A 500 25.35 15.43 -5.08
N SER A 501 24.36 15.72 -5.91
CA SER A 501 23.14 14.90 -5.99
C SER A 501 23.43 13.49 -6.49
N LEU A 502 24.27 13.34 -7.53
CA LEU A 502 24.63 12.01 -8.06
C LEU A 502 25.38 11.15 -7.03
N ILE A 503 26.23 11.73 -6.19
CA ILE A 503 26.93 10.99 -5.12
C ILE A 503 25.90 10.36 -4.18
N ILE A 504 24.98 11.18 -3.66
CA ILE A 504 23.92 10.75 -2.72
C ILE A 504 22.98 9.74 -3.39
N ILE A 505 22.56 9.99 -4.64
CA ILE A 505 21.64 9.12 -5.40
C ILE A 505 22.29 7.77 -5.69
N HIS A 506 23.53 7.73 -6.17
CA HIS A 506 24.24 6.48 -6.48
C HIS A 506 24.58 5.68 -5.22
N GLU A 507 24.78 6.33 -4.07
CA GLU A 507 24.91 5.66 -2.78
C GLU A 507 23.57 5.08 -2.29
N TRP A 508 22.51 5.89 -2.28
CA TRP A 508 21.16 5.45 -1.92
C TRP A 508 20.68 4.26 -2.77
N LEU A 509 20.85 4.35 -4.10
CA LEU A 509 20.52 3.26 -5.03
C LEU A 509 21.40 2.02 -4.81
N ARG A 510 22.71 2.18 -4.54
CA ARG A 510 23.60 1.05 -4.24
C ARG A 510 23.18 0.32 -2.98
N ASN A 511 22.86 1.06 -1.92
CA ASN A 511 22.50 0.50 -0.62
C ASN A 511 21.16 -0.26 -0.72
N MET A 512 20.16 0.31 -1.40
CA MET A 512 18.90 -0.39 -1.69
C MET A 512 19.11 -1.62 -2.59
N ARG A 513 19.98 -1.53 -3.61
CA ARG A 513 20.30 -2.68 -4.47
C ARG A 513 20.93 -3.82 -3.69
N GLN A 514 21.89 -3.52 -2.81
CA GLN A 514 22.54 -4.49 -1.92
C GLN A 514 21.55 -5.14 -0.94
N ALA A 515 20.58 -4.38 -0.42
CA ALA A 515 19.52 -4.92 0.44
C ALA A 515 18.53 -5.82 -0.32
N LEU A 516 18.18 -5.48 -1.56
CA LEU A 516 17.10 -6.15 -2.32
C LEU A 516 17.56 -7.32 -3.20
N SER A 517 18.79 -7.27 -3.73
CA SER A 517 19.36 -8.30 -4.61
C SER A 517 19.26 -9.74 -4.03
N PRO A 518 19.50 -10.01 -2.72
CA PRO A 518 19.32 -11.34 -2.16
C PRO A 518 17.91 -11.92 -2.32
N TYR A 519 16.87 -11.08 -2.24
CA TYR A 519 15.48 -11.51 -2.39
C TYR A 519 15.11 -11.77 -3.85
N LEU A 520 15.61 -10.93 -4.77
CA LEU A 520 15.44 -11.12 -6.20
C LEU A 520 16.18 -12.38 -6.69
N HIS A 521 17.45 -12.55 -6.33
CA HIS A 521 18.19 -13.76 -6.66
C HIS A 521 17.53 -15.03 -6.10
N ASP A 522 16.90 -14.98 -4.92
CA ASP A 522 16.16 -16.12 -4.37
C ASP A 522 14.83 -16.37 -5.11
N ALA A 523 14.09 -15.33 -5.51
CA ALA A 523 12.92 -15.46 -6.37
C ALA A 523 13.27 -15.98 -7.79
N PHE A 524 14.48 -15.71 -8.28
CA PHE A 524 14.99 -16.25 -9.55
C PHE A 524 15.74 -17.60 -9.41
N ARG A 525 15.90 -18.16 -8.20
CA ARG A 525 16.40 -19.52 -8.03
C ARG A 525 15.36 -20.53 -8.51
N GLN A 526 15.75 -21.34 -9.49
CA GLN A 526 14.95 -22.45 -9.99
C GLN A 526 14.98 -23.61 -8.99
N THR A 527 14.09 -23.60 -8.01
CA THR A 527 13.87 -24.74 -7.12
C THR A 527 13.29 -25.90 -7.95
N PRO A 528 13.85 -27.12 -7.88
CA PRO A 528 13.24 -28.28 -8.53
C PRO A 528 11.84 -28.49 -7.95
N ALA A 529 10.84 -28.70 -8.80
CA ALA A 529 9.50 -28.98 -8.34
C ALA A 529 9.52 -30.27 -7.51
N THR A 530 9.24 -30.16 -6.21
CA THR A 530 9.06 -31.32 -5.33
C THR A 530 7.85 -32.09 -5.83
N ALA A 531 8.11 -33.18 -6.55
CA ALA A 531 7.07 -34.08 -7.00
C ALA A 531 6.38 -34.67 -5.77
N LYS A 532 5.21 -34.11 -5.39
CA LYS A 532 4.33 -34.71 -4.39
C LYS A 532 4.04 -36.14 -4.86
N ALA A 533 4.55 -37.12 -4.11
CA ALA A 533 4.21 -38.51 -4.32
C ALA A 533 2.69 -38.65 -4.15
N ARG A 534 2.08 -39.44 -5.05
CA ARG A 534 0.66 -39.83 -4.97
C ARG A 534 0.49 -41.00 -4.02
#